data_AF-A0A974A2H3-F1
#
_entry.id   AF-A0A974A2H3-F1
#
_cell.length_a   1.000
_cell.length_b   1.000
_cell.length_c   1.000
_cell.angle_alpha   90.00
_cell.angle_beta   90.00
_cell.angle_gamma   90.00
#
_symmetry.space_group_name_H-M   'P 1'
#
loop_
_entity.id
_entity.type
_entity.pdbx_description
1 polymer ?
#
loop_
_entity_poly.entity_id
_entity_poly.type
_entity_poly.pdbx_seq_one_letter_code
_entity_poly.pdbx_strand_id
1 'polypeptide(L)'
;MQGEVDTMNSHRPRSNVRPLSPMPDYVEHRNGVNEVGKLSAEAVVREYEAAVKEIEALGTELQLAAKNCEAMVAGVHDMIAEIKEFAAGYRDQGKRFFLQIEAVALMTTEVRDTCEALKKKIATDTLS
;
A
#
# COMPACT_ATOMS: atom_id res chain seq x y z
N MET A 1 -36.96 -35.28 -12.99
CA MET A 1 -38.03 -34.33 -12.67
C MET A 1 -38.76 -34.85 -11.43
N GLN A 2 -38.24 -34.49 -10.27
CA GLN A 2 -38.78 -34.64 -8.90
C GLN A 2 -37.87 -33.67 -8.11
N GLY A 3 -38.32 -32.65 -7.37
CA GLY A 3 -39.61 -32.44 -6.74
C GLY A 3 -39.37 -32.42 -5.23
N GLU A 4 -38.75 -31.35 -4.71
CA GLU A 4 -38.59 -31.15 -3.27
C GLU A 4 -38.79 -29.66 -2.97
N VAL A 5 -39.99 -29.34 -2.47
CA VAL A 5 -40.32 -28.05 -1.88
C VAL A 5 -40.21 -28.27 -0.38
N ASP A 6 -39.03 -28.01 0.17
CA ASP A 6 -38.84 -28.02 1.61
C ASP A 6 -39.20 -26.63 2.15
N THR A 7 -40.44 -26.50 2.61
CA THR A 7 -40.93 -25.32 3.32
C THR A 7 -40.22 -25.20 4.67
N MET A 8 -39.06 -24.55 4.68
CA MET A 8 -38.40 -24.10 5.91
C MET A 8 -39.26 -23.02 6.57
N ASN A 9 -40.13 -23.47 7.46
CA ASN A 9 -40.81 -22.65 8.45
C ASN A 9 -39.75 -22.06 9.40
N SER A 10 -39.15 -20.93 9.01
CA SER A 10 -38.23 -20.17 9.85
C SER A 10 -39.02 -19.50 10.96
N HIS A 11 -39.25 -20.24 12.04
CA HIS A 11 -39.62 -19.64 13.31
C HIS A 11 -38.43 -18.81 13.78
N ARG A 12 -38.44 -17.51 13.46
CA ARG A 12 -37.50 -16.51 13.98
C ARG A 12 -37.49 -16.71 15.51
N PRO A 13 -36.37 -17.08 16.14
CA PRO A 13 -36.33 -17.24 17.58
C PRO A 13 -36.79 -15.92 18.19
N ARG A 14 -37.75 -16.00 19.10
CA ARG A 14 -38.23 -14.86 19.88
C ARG A 14 -37.00 -14.11 20.37
N SER A 15 -36.89 -12.85 19.98
CA SER A 15 -35.78 -11.98 20.34
C SER A 15 -35.55 -12.11 21.84
N ASN A 16 -34.36 -12.56 22.24
CA ASN A 16 -33.88 -12.30 23.59
C ASN A 16 -34.04 -10.79 23.79
N VAL A 17 -34.87 -10.39 24.75
CA VAL A 17 -35.07 -8.98 25.08
C VAL A 17 -33.71 -8.47 25.53
N ARG A 18 -32.98 -7.84 24.62
CA ARG A 18 -31.75 -7.14 24.96
C ARG A 18 -32.16 -6.09 25.99
N PRO A 19 -31.51 -6.05 27.16
CA PRO A 19 -31.80 -5.01 28.14
C PRO A 19 -31.74 -3.66 27.44
N LEU A 20 -32.85 -2.92 27.49
CA LEU A 20 -32.95 -1.63 26.82
C LEU A 20 -31.93 -0.70 27.46
N SER A 21 -31.09 -0.08 26.63
CA SER A 21 -30.15 0.93 27.11
C SER A 21 -30.94 2.03 27.82
N PRO A 22 -30.44 2.56 28.96
CA PRO A 22 -31.03 3.72 29.60
C PRO A 22 -31.22 4.83 28.58
N MET A 23 -32.32 5.56 28.72
CA MET A 23 -32.56 6.70 27.86
C MET A 23 -31.50 7.77 28.13
N PRO A 24 -30.95 8.45 27.11
CA PRO A 24 -30.01 9.55 27.33
C PRO A 24 -30.62 10.68 28.18
N ASP A 25 -29.76 11.39 28.91
CA ASP A 25 -30.16 12.44 29.85
C ASP A 25 -30.93 13.60 29.19
N TYR A 26 -30.75 13.81 27.88
CA TYR A 26 -31.45 14.86 27.13
C TYR A 26 -32.89 14.50 26.75
N VAL A 27 -33.33 13.26 26.98
CA VAL A 27 -34.68 12.81 26.61
C VAL A 27 -35.65 13.08 27.75
N GLU A 28 -36.49 14.08 27.56
CA GLU A 28 -37.54 14.44 28.51
C GLU A 28 -38.92 14.28 27.86
N HIS A 29 -39.83 13.59 28.56
CA HIS A 29 -41.21 13.42 28.10
C HIS A 29 -42.07 14.61 28.50
N ARG A 30 -42.85 15.15 27.55
CA ARG A 30 -43.86 16.18 27.85
C ARG A 30 -45.01 15.60 28.68
N ASN A 31 -45.58 16.43 29.55
CA ASN A 31 -46.77 16.08 30.32
C ASN A 31 -47.96 15.73 29.39
N GLY A 32 -48.69 14.67 29.72
CA GLY A 32 -49.88 14.23 28.99
C GLY A 32 -49.63 13.33 27.77
N VAL A 33 -48.37 13.00 27.44
CA VAL A 33 -48.07 12.00 26.41
C VAL A 33 -48.45 10.60 26.92
N ASN A 34 -49.18 9.84 26.10
CA ASN A 34 -49.57 8.47 26.44
C ASN A 34 -48.36 7.50 26.40
N GLU A 35 -48.49 6.33 27.02
CA GLU A 35 -47.38 5.38 27.14
C GLU A 35 -46.86 4.88 25.79
N VAL A 36 -47.74 4.70 24.80
CA VAL A 36 -47.34 4.30 23.44
C VAL A 36 -46.45 5.39 22.81
N GLY A 37 -46.85 6.66 22.93
CA GLY A 37 -46.08 7.80 22.42
C GLY A 37 -44.71 7.92 23.07
N LYS A 38 -44.62 7.70 24.40
CA LYS A 38 -43.33 7.67 25.11
C LYS A 38 -42.44 6.56 24.58
N LEU A 39 -42.95 5.32 24.52
CA LEU A 39 -42.18 4.16 24.06
C LEU A 39 -41.74 4.29 22.60
N SER A 40 -42.58 4.82 21.72
CA SER A 40 -42.22 5.08 20.33
C SER A 40 -41.13 6.14 20.20
N ALA A 41 -41.22 7.25 20.94
CA ALA A 41 -40.19 8.29 20.94
C ALA A 41 -38.85 7.75 21.46
N GLU A 42 -38.88 6.99 22.56
CA GLU A 42 -37.71 6.31 23.13
C GLU A 42 -37.08 5.31 22.17
N ALA A 43 -37.89 4.54 21.44
CA ALA A 43 -37.39 3.59 20.45
C ALA A 43 -36.61 4.30 19.34
N VAL A 44 -37.15 5.39 18.80
CA VAL A 44 -36.47 6.21 17.79
C VAL A 44 -35.15 6.73 18.34
N VAL A 45 -35.13 7.34 19.52
CA VAL A 45 -33.89 7.86 20.11
C VAL A 45 -32.84 6.75 20.27
N ARG A 46 -33.24 5.57 20.76
CA ARG A 46 -32.31 4.44 20.89
C ARG A 46 -31.72 3.98 19.56
N GLU A 47 -32.50 4.00 18.48
CA GLU A 47 -31.99 3.66 17.14
C GLU A 47 -30.97 4.68 16.66
N TYR A 48 -31.22 5.98 16.86
CA TYR A 48 -30.24 7.02 16.53
C TYR A 48 -28.96 6.93 17.37
N GLU A 49 -29.09 6.69 18.68
CA GLU A 49 -27.92 6.47 19.56
C GLU A 49 -27.11 5.25 19.16
N ALA A 50 -27.76 4.18 18.69
CA ALA A 50 -27.07 3.01 18.13
C ALA A 50 -26.31 3.38 16.85
N ALA A 51 -26.95 4.11 15.93
CA ALA A 51 -26.32 4.57 14.70
C ALA A 51 -25.12 5.51 14.97
N VAL A 52 -25.21 6.41 15.96
CA VAL A 52 -24.09 7.26 16.38
C VAL A 52 -22.89 6.42 16.80
N LYS A 53 -23.10 5.39 17.62
CA LYS A 53 -22.00 4.49 18.05
C LYS A 53 -21.35 3.77 16.88
N GLU A 54 -22.13 3.34 15.90
CA GLU A 54 -21.60 2.72 14.67
C GLU A 54 -20.80 3.72 13.82
N ILE A 55 -21.25 4.98 13.72
CA ILE A 55 -20.53 6.05 13.03
C ILE A 55 -19.20 6.37 13.73
N GLU A 56 -19.18 6.45 15.06
CA GLU A 56 -17.96 6.66 15.85
C GLU A 56 -16.96 5.51 15.68
N ALA A 57 -17.46 4.26 15.66
CA ALA A 57 -16.64 3.08 15.38
C ALA A 57 -16.03 3.15 13.98
N LEU A 58 -16.84 3.47 12.96
CA LEU A 58 -16.37 3.67 11.59
C LEU A 58 -15.32 4.78 11.50
N GLY A 59 -15.49 5.89 12.23
CA GLY A 59 -14.51 6.97 12.31
C GLY A 59 -13.16 6.50 12.86
N THR A 60 -13.18 5.62 13.87
CA THR A 60 -11.98 5.01 14.45
C THR A 60 -11.27 4.11 13.44
N GLU A 61 -12.03 3.28 12.71
CA GLU A 61 -11.48 2.41 11.65
C GLU A 61 -10.86 3.21 10.51
N LEU A 62 -11.52 4.28 10.06
CA LEU A 62 -11.00 5.18 9.02
C LEU A 62 -9.70 5.85 9.46
N GLN A 63 -9.61 6.29 10.72
CA GLN A 63 -8.38 6.89 11.25
C GLN A 63 -7.21 5.90 11.26
N LEU A 64 -7.46 4.64 11.63
CA LEU A 64 -6.44 3.59 11.57
C LEU A 64 -6.01 3.30 10.13
N ALA A 65 -6.98 3.21 9.22
CA ALA A 65 -6.70 3.00 7.79
C ALA A 65 -5.85 4.14 7.21
N ALA A 66 -6.17 5.40 7.54
CA ALA A 66 -5.39 6.57 7.12
C ALA A 66 -3.94 6.49 7.59
N LYS A 67 -3.70 6.17 8.87
CA LYS A 67 -2.34 5.99 9.41
C LYS A 67 -1.56 4.89 8.70
N ASN A 68 -2.23 3.77 8.37
CA ASN A 68 -1.59 2.69 7.63
C ASN A 68 -1.23 3.12 6.19
N CYS A 69 -2.09 3.87 5.52
CA CYS A 69 -1.79 4.44 4.21
C CYS A 69 -0.61 5.41 4.25
N GLU A 70 -0.55 6.29 5.26
CA GLU A 70 0.57 7.21 5.45
C GLU A 70 1.90 6.46 5.65
N ALA A 71 1.90 5.43 6.51
CA ALA A 71 3.08 4.60 6.73
C ALA A 71 3.52 3.85 5.47
N MET A 72 2.58 3.32 4.69
CA MET A 72 2.88 2.65 3.42
C MET A 72 3.49 3.61 2.40
N VAL A 73 2.94 4.82 2.27
CA VAL A 73 3.46 5.85 1.36
C VAL A 73 4.87 6.29 1.77
N ALA A 74 5.12 6.46 3.07
CA ALA A 74 6.46 6.73 3.57
C ALA A 74 7.45 5.63 3.17
N GLY A 75 7.10 4.36 3.40
CA GLY A 75 7.96 3.23 3.01
C GLY A 75 8.23 3.14 1.50
N VAL A 76 7.25 3.51 0.65
CA VAL A 76 7.46 3.57 -0.81
C VAL A 76 8.45 4.67 -1.18
N HIS A 77 8.40 5.84 -0.54
CA HIS A 77 9.38 6.90 -0.78
C HIS A 77 10.80 6.47 -0.40
N ASP A 78 10.97 5.77 0.72
CA ASP A 78 12.26 5.23 1.15
C ASP A 78 12.81 4.24 0.11
N MET A 79 11.98 3.30 -0.33
CA MET A 79 12.36 2.33 -1.38
C MET A 79 12.73 3.02 -2.70
N ILE A 80 12.03 4.09 -3.09
CA ILE A 80 12.38 4.86 -4.29
C ILE A 80 13.75 5.53 -4.13
N ALA A 81 14.09 6.01 -2.93
CA ALA A 81 15.40 6.59 -2.67
C ALA A 81 16.51 5.53 -2.84
N GLU A 82 16.32 4.33 -2.27
CA GLU A 82 17.24 3.21 -2.44
C GLU A 82 17.41 2.80 -3.91
N ILE A 83 16.32 2.70 -4.68
CA ILE A 83 16.36 2.37 -6.12
C ILE A 83 17.16 3.42 -6.90
N LYS A 84 17.01 4.71 -6.56
CA LYS A 84 17.78 5.79 -7.21
C LYS A 84 19.26 5.69 -6.91
N GLU A 85 19.63 5.40 -5.67
CA GLU A 85 21.02 5.18 -5.27
C GLU A 85 21.62 3.98 -5.99
N PHE A 86 20.90 2.86 -6.02
CA PHE A 86 21.29 1.66 -6.75
C PHE A 86 21.52 1.94 -8.24
N ALA A 87 20.58 2.63 -8.89
CA ALA A 87 20.71 3.03 -10.29
C ALA A 87 21.91 3.96 -10.53
N ALA A 88 22.22 4.88 -9.61
CA ALA A 88 23.41 5.72 -9.69
C ALA A 88 24.69 4.85 -9.62
N GLY A 89 24.74 3.87 -8.72
CA GLY A 89 25.84 2.91 -8.61
C GLY A 89 26.10 2.14 -9.91
N TYR A 90 25.05 1.68 -10.60
CA TYR A 90 25.21 1.03 -11.91
C TYR A 90 25.74 1.96 -13.00
N ARG A 91 25.31 3.23 -13.02
CA ARG A 91 25.85 4.22 -13.97
C ARG A 91 27.34 4.46 -13.72
N ASP A 92 27.75 4.58 -12.46
CA ASP A 92 29.15 4.75 -12.09
C ASP A 92 29.99 3.52 -12.46
N GLN A 93 29.49 2.31 -12.21
CA GLN A 93 30.16 1.08 -12.59
C GLN A 93 30.29 0.96 -14.12
N GLY A 94 29.23 1.28 -14.87
CA GLY A 94 29.25 1.31 -16.32
C GLY A 94 30.30 2.28 -16.86
N LYS A 95 30.39 3.49 -16.28
CA LYS A 95 31.42 4.47 -16.63
C LYS A 95 32.84 3.96 -16.36
N ARG A 96 33.06 3.26 -15.25
CA ARG A 96 34.38 2.67 -14.94
C ARG A 96 34.79 1.63 -15.98
N PHE A 97 33.89 0.71 -16.34
CA PHE A 97 34.19 -0.29 -17.36
C PHE A 97 34.42 0.32 -18.73
N PHE A 98 33.60 1.30 -19.13
CA PHE A 98 33.78 2.03 -20.37
C PHE A 98 35.22 2.59 -20.48
N LEU A 99 35.67 3.32 -19.47
CA LEU A 99 37.02 3.90 -19.46
C LEU A 99 38.13 2.84 -19.48
N GLN A 100 37.96 1.73 -18.76
CA GLN A 100 38.92 0.63 -18.77
C GLN A 100 39.01 -0.03 -20.15
N ILE A 101 37.88 -0.26 -20.81
CA ILE A 101 37.84 -0.84 -22.15
C ILE A 101 38.54 0.07 -23.16
N GLU A 102 38.25 1.38 -23.14
CA GLU A 102 38.91 2.34 -24.01
C GLU A 102 40.42 2.38 -23.79
N ALA A 103 40.87 2.41 -22.53
CA ALA A 103 42.29 2.42 -22.20
C ALA A 103 43.01 1.15 -22.71
N VAL A 104 42.40 -0.02 -22.52
CA VAL A 104 42.95 -1.31 -22.99
C VAL A 104 42.98 -1.36 -24.53
N ALA A 105 41.94 -0.86 -25.20
CA ALA A 105 41.88 -0.82 -26.66
C ALA A 105 42.95 0.11 -27.26
N LEU A 106 43.16 1.28 -26.65
CA LEU A 106 44.20 2.22 -27.06
C LEU A 106 45.59 1.60 -26.89
N MET A 107 45.88 1.04 -25.72
CA MET A 107 47.16 0.40 -25.43
C MET A 107 47.43 -0.79 -26.37
N THR A 108 46.39 -1.56 -26.71
CA THR A 108 46.51 -2.66 -27.70
C THR A 108 46.89 -2.13 -29.09
N THR A 109 46.37 -0.97 -29.48
CA THR A 109 46.71 -0.32 -30.75
C THR A 109 48.15 0.18 -30.73
N GLU A 110 48.58 0.84 -29.65
CA GLU A 110 49.97 1.30 -29.50
C GLU A 110 50.98 0.14 -29.55
N VAL A 111 50.67 -0.99 -28.91
CA VAL A 111 51.49 -2.21 -28.98
C VAL A 111 51.60 -2.70 -30.42
N ARG A 112 50.48 -2.77 -31.16
CA ARG A 112 50.46 -3.19 -32.56
C ARG A 112 51.33 -2.28 -33.42
N ASP A 113 51.17 -0.97 -33.29
CA ASP A 113 51.91 0.01 -34.08
C ASP A 113 53.41 -0.06 -33.78
N THR A 114 53.78 -0.22 -32.51
CA THR A 114 55.18 -0.41 -32.08
C THR A 114 55.78 -1.68 -32.67
N CYS A 115 55.05 -2.80 -32.62
CA CYS A 115 55.48 -4.07 -33.22
C CYS A 115 55.67 -3.96 -34.74
N GLU A 116 54.74 -3.32 -35.45
CA GLU A 116 54.85 -3.11 -36.90
C GLU A 116 56.02 -2.19 -37.26
N ALA A 117 56.26 -1.13 -36.48
CA ALA A 117 57.41 -0.25 -36.66
C ALA A 117 58.74 -1.01 -36.47
N LEU A 118 58.85 -1.82 -35.41
CA LEU A 118 60.03 -2.65 -35.16
C LEU A 118 60.27 -3.67 -36.28
N LYS A 119 59.21 -4.35 -36.73
CA LYS A 119 59.27 -5.31 -37.85
C LYS A 119 59.81 -4.66 -39.13
N LYS A 120 59.35 -3.44 -39.47
CA LYS A 120 59.84 -2.70 -40.64
C LYS A 120 61.33 -2.34 -40.51
N LYS A 121 61.78 -1.91 -39.34
CA LYS A 121 63.20 -1.64 -39.08
C LYS A 121 64.06 -2.88 -39.32
N ILE A 122 63.69 -4.01 -38.72
CA ILE A 122 64.40 -5.28 -38.88
C ILE A 122 64.47 -5.68 -40.37
N ALA A 123 63.34 -5.60 -41.08
CA ALA A 123 63.33 -5.95 -42.51
C ALA A 123 64.24 -5.05 -43.36
N THR A 124 64.32 -3.76 -43.01
CA THR A 124 65.19 -2.80 -43.71
C THR A 124 66.67 -3.08 -43.43
N ASP A 125 67.03 -3.31 -42.17
CA ASP A 125 68.42 -3.60 -41.74
C ASP A 125 68.93 -4.97 -42.19
N THR A 126 68.03 -5.92 -42.50
CA THR A 126 68.42 -7.26 -42.99
C THR A 126 68.55 -7.31 -44.52
N LEU A 127 68.07 -6.29 -45.25
CA LEU A 127 68.14 -6.17 -46.71
C LEU A 127 69.25 -5.23 -47.20
N SER A 128 69.96 -4.57 -46.28
CA SER A 128 71.17 -3.76 -46.50
C SER A 128 72.44 -4.55 -46.23
#